data_AF-A0A938AXT5-F1
#
_entry.id   AF-A0A938AXT5-F1
#
_cell.length_a   1.000
_cell.length_b   1.000
_cell.length_c   1.000
_cell.angle_alpha   90.00
_cell.angle_beta   90.00
_cell.angle_gamma   90.00
#
_symmetry.space_group_name_H-M   'P 1'
#
loop_
_entity.id
_entity.type
_entity.pdbx_description
1 polymer ?
#
loop_
_entity_poly.entity_id
_entity_poly.type
_entity_poly.pdbx_seq_one_letter_code
_entity_poly.pdbx_strand_id
1 'polypeptide(L)' 'MKEKSMKKKPAKKEVECRCPYCEEDLILVGAPFCSACKMVIVRCTMCLTAITDKDAKTCSRCGEPLQQ' A
#
# COMPACT_ATOMS: atom_id res chain seq x y z
N MET A 1 3.38 47.14 3.28
CA MET A 1 4.37 46.08 3.55
C MET A 1 3.79 44.77 3.05
N LYS A 2 4.58 44.05 2.24
CA LYS A 2 4.27 42.74 1.64
C LYS A 2 4.23 41.66 2.74
N GLU A 3 3.84 40.44 2.33
CA GLU A 3 4.13 39.12 2.95
C GLU A 3 2.93 38.44 3.61
N LYS A 4 2.60 37.16 3.37
CA LYS A 4 3.16 36.09 2.52
C LYS A 4 2.04 35.05 2.38
N SER A 5 1.54 34.81 1.16
CA SER A 5 0.63 33.69 0.90
C SER A 5 1.37 32.37 1.07
N MET A 6 1.15 31.73 2.22
CA MET A 6 1.68 30.40 2.50
C MET A 6 0.91 29.37 1.65
N LYS A 7 1.40 29.13 0.44
CA LYS A 7 0.97 28.04 -0.43
C LYS A 7 1.31 26.71 0.26
N LYS A 8 0.35 26.16 1.01
CA LYS A 8 0.41 24.78 1.52
C LYS A 8 0.50 23.87 0.30
N LYS A 9 1.68 23.28 0.09
CA LYS A 9 1.88 22.22 -0.90
C LYS A 9 0.87 21.11 -0.60
N PRO A 10 0.17 20.53 -1.59
CA PRO A 10 -0.66 19.37 -1.32
C PRO A 10 0.27 18.29 -0.78
N ALA A 11 0.11 17.94 0.50
CA ALA A 11 0.68 16.73 1.05
C ALA A 11 0.17 15.62 0.12
N LYS A 12 1.07 15.07 -0.70
CA LYS A 12 0.81 13.80 -1.36
C LYS A 12 0.35 12.90 -0.22
N LYS A 13 -0.88 12.41 -0.29
CA LYS A 13 -1.34 11.37 0.61
C LYS A 13 -0.41 10.19 0.35
N GLU A 14 0.71 10.16 1.04
CA GLU A 14 1.45 8.95 1.29
C GLU A 14 0.41 8.09 1.97
N VAL A 15 -0.18 7.19 1.18
CA VAL A 15 -1.15 6.23 1.69
C VAL A 15 -0.32 5.41 2.66
N GLU A 16 -0.42 5.74 3.95
CA GLU A 16 0.14 4.95 5.04
C GLU A 16 -0.52 3.58 4.94
N CYS A 17 0.10 2.70 4.17
CA CYS A 17 -0.33 1.34 4.02
C CYS A 17 -0.01 0.66 5.34
N ARG A 18 -1.02 0.44 6.16
CA ARG A 18 -0.89 -0.29 7.42
C ARG A 18 -1.34 -1.73 7.25
N CYS A 19 -0.71 -2.62 8.00
CA CYS A 19 -1.07 -4.02 8.06
C CYS A 19 -2.48 -4.15 8.65
N PRO A 20 -3.43 -4.85 7.98
CA PRO A 20 -4.78 -5.02 8.51
C PRO A 20 -4.84 -5.97 9.72
N TYR A 21 -3.74 -6.63 10.07
CA TYR A 21 -3.67 -7.59 11.17
C TYR A 21 -3.06 -7.02 12.45
N CYS A 22 -2.00 -6.23 12.31
CA CYS A 22 -1.27 -5.67 13.46
C CYS A 22 -1.19 -4.15 13.45
N GLU A 23 -1.80 -3.48 12.45
CA GLU A 23 -1.82 -2.03 12.28
C GLU A 23 -0.43 -1.38 12.11
N GLU A 24 0.62 -2.18 12.00
CA GLU A 24 2.00 -1.75 11.77
C GLU A 24 2.18 -1.22 10.34
N ASP A 25 3.09 -0.26 10.17
CA ASP A 25 3.42 0.29 8.86
C ASP A 25 3.98 -0.78 7.91
N LEU A 26 3.45 -0.80 6.68
CA LEU A 26 3.94 -1.64 5.61
C LEU A 26 5.08 -0.93 4.90
N ILE A 27 6.19 -1.65 4.73
CA ILE A 27 7.32 -1.22 3.94
C ILE A 27 6.89 -1.31 2.47
N LEU A 28 6.74 -0.18 1.77
CA LEU A 28 6.26 -0.10 0.39
C LEU A 28 7.36 -0.21 -0.69
N VAL A 29 8.55 -0.70 -0.34
CA VAL A 29 9.66 -0.83 -1.29
C VAL A 29 9.42 -2.07 -2.16
N GLY A 30 8.91 -1.86 -3.38
CA GLY A 30 8.57 -2.93 -4.33
C GLY A 30 7.20 -3.57 -4.06
N ALA A 31 6.95 -4.06 -2.85
CA ALA A 31 5.65 -4.58 -2.45
C ALA A 31 5.37 -4.28 -0.98
N PRO A 32 4.11 -4.07 -0.54
CA PRO A 32 3.80 -3.73 0.85
C PRO A 32 4.12 -4.92 1.76
N PHE A 33 5.19 -4.84 2.54
CA PHE A 33 5.61 -5.90 3.47
C PHE A 33 5.42 -5.47 4.92
N CYS A 34 4.77 -6.31 5.71
CA CYS A 34 4.68 -6.13 7.15
C CYS A 34 5.87 -6.82 7.82
N SER A 35 6.74 -6.05 8.47
CA SER A 35 7.87 -6.59 9.24
C SER A 35 7.44 -7.34 10.50
N ALA A 36 6.35 -6.93 11.16
CA ALA A 36 5.84 -7.59 12.35
C ALA A 36 5.20 -8.95 12.06
N CYS A 37 4.28 -9.00 11.08
CA CYS A 37 3.66 -10.24 10.65
C CYS A 37 4.56 -11.07 9.71
N LYS A 38 5.65 -10.49 9.22
CA LYS A 38 6.57 -11.07 8.22
C LYS A 38 5.85 -11.59 6.97
N MET A 39 4.85 -10.85 6.51
CA MET A 39 4.02 -11.20 5.36
C MET A 39 3.92 -10.02 4.38
N VAL A 40 3.92 -10.33 3.09
CA VAL A 40 3.66 -9.33 2.04
C VAL A 40 2.15 -9.20 1.88
N ILE A 41 1.62 -7.99 1.85
CA ILE A 41 0.20 -7.69 1.73
C ILE A 41 0.01 -6.87 0.46
N VAL A 42 -0.34 -7.53 -0.63
CA VAL A 42 -0.71 -6.87 -1.89
C VAL A 42 -2.22 -6.75 -1.96
N ARG A 43 -2.76 -5.58 -2.28
CA ARG A 43 -4.20 -5.47 -2.61
C ARG A 43 -4.39 -5.55 -4.11
N CYS A 44 -5.24 -6.46 -4.54
CA CYS A 44 -5.69 -6.47 -5.93
C CYS A 44 -6.46 -5.17 -6.22
N THR A 45 -6.04 -4.42 -7.24
CA THR A 45 -6.72 -3.17 -7.63
C THR A 45 -8.11 -3.40 -8.19
N MET A 46 -8.39 -4.60 -8.70
CA MET A 46 -9.65 -4.97 -9.32
C MET A 46 -10.72 -5.40 -8.31
N CYS A 47 -10.38 -6.33 -7.40
CA CYS A 47 -11.34 -6.88 -6.44
C CYS A 47 -11.06 -6.46 -4.99
N LEU A 48 -10.07 -5.61 -4.76
CA LEU A 48 -9.64 -5.10 -3.44
C LEU A 48 -9.30 -6.18 -2.42
N THR A 49 -9.12 -7.42 -2.87
CA THR A 49 -8.75 -8.53 -2.00
C THR A 49 -7.29 -8.37 -1.58
N ALA A 50 -7.05 -8.49 -0.28
CA ALA A 50 -5.72 -8.59 0.29
C ALA A 50 -5.15 -9.97 -0.02
N ILE A 51 -3.97 -9.98 -0.63
CA ILE A 51 -3.23 -11.15 -1.03
C ILE A 51 -1.96 -11.15 -0.21
N THR A 52 -1.75 -12.25 0.50
CA THR A 52 -0.66 -12.38 1.47
C THR A 52 0.57 -13.09 0.89
N ASP A 53 0.49 -13.45 -0.40
CA ASP A 53 1.49 -14.21 -1.12
C ASP A 53 2.38 -13.25 -1.91
N LYS A 54 3.69 -13.26 -1.64
CA LYS A 54 4.61 -12.33 -2.30
C LYS A 54 4.90 -12.69 -3.75
N ASP A 55 4.78 -13.95 -4.12
CA ASP A 55 5.13 -14.44 -5.45
C ASP A 55 3.88 -14.54 -6.35
N ALA A 56 2.71 -14.20 -5.81
CA ALA A 56 1.47 -14.09 -6.55
C ALA A 56 1.58 -13.03 -7.65
N LYS A 57 1.55 -13.50 -8.90
CA LYS A 57 1.44 -12.66 -10.09
C LYS A 57 -0.01 -12.38 -10.48
N THR A 58 -0.94 -13.15 -9.94
CA THR A 58 -2.37 -13.07 -10.23
C THR A 58 -3.17 -13.13 -8.94
N CYS A 59 -4.34 -12.50 -8.96
CA CYS A 59 -5.25 -12.50 -7.85
C CYS A 59 -5.91 -13.87 -7.73
N SER A 60 -5.75 -14.52 -6.57
CA SER A 60 -6.41 -15.81 -6.30
C SER A 60 -7.93 -15.74 -6.29
N ARG A 61 -8.52 -14.54 -6.19
CA ARG A 61 -9.96 -14.31 -6.11
C ARG A 61 -10.62 -13.97 -7.44
N CYS A 62 -9.99 -13.12 -8.25
CA CYS A 62 -10.56 -12.66 -9.52
C CYS A 62 -9.74 -13.07 -10.76
N GLY A 63 -8.55 -13.66 -10.57
CA GLY A 63 -7.66 -14.08 -11.65
C GLY A 63 -6.84 -12.97 -12.29
N GLU A 64 -7.13 -11.71 -11.98
CA GLU A 64 -6.44 -10.55 -12.59
C GLU A 64 -4.97 -10.44 -12.17
N PRO A 65 -4.09 -10.00 -13.07
CA PRO A 65 -2.67 -9.84 -12.77
C PRO A 65 -2.45 -8.79 -11.68
N LEU A 66 -1.66 -9.15 -10.67
CA LEU A 66 -1.20 -8.21 -9.67
C LEU A 66 -0.06 -7.40 -10.27
N GLN A 67 -0.29 -6.10 -10.41
CA GLN A 67 0.75 -5.15 -10.74
C GLN A 67 1.56 -4.93 -9.44
N GLN A 68 2.60 -5.75 -9.26
CA GLN A 68 3.61 -5.57 -8.21
C GLN A 68 4.59 -4.47 -8.62
#